data_AF-A0AA45C4C4-F1
#
_entry.id   AF-A0AA45C4C4-F1
#
_cell.length_a   1.000
_cell.length_b   1.000
_cell.length_c   1.000
_cell.angle_alpha   90.00
_cell.angle_beta   90.00
_cell.angle_gamma   90.00
#
_symmetry.space_group_name_H-M   'P 1'
#
loop_
_entity.id
_entity.type
_entity.pdbx_description
1 polymer ?
#
loop_
_entity_poly.entity_id
_entity_poly.type
_entity_poly.pdbx_seq_one_letter_code
_entity_poly.pdbx_strand_id
1 'polypeptide(L)'
;MTNIEFLKSKNKLIIEKINNNPFIIEIFQGILPKNKFIKYIKDDYDYIFKAIKNLNIIASKARNEKELIILNNWVFGFYSGIIFLKFKNN
;
A
#
# COMPACT_ATOMS: atom_id res chain seq x y z
N MET A 1 24.21 10.98 8.21
CA MET A 1 23.01 10.73 7.40
C MET A 1 22.54 9.31 7.67
N THR A 2 21.31 9.13 8.14
CA THR A 2 20.72 7.81 8.42
C THR A 2 20.29 7.11 7.13
N ASN A 3 20.08 5.79 7.17
CA ASN A 3 19.54 5.03 6.03
C ASN A 3 18.18 5.57 5.56
N ILE A 4 17.38 6.09 6.50
CA ILE A 4 16.07 6.69 6.19
C ILE A 4 16.25 7.98 5.39
N GLU A 5 17.15 8.86 5.82
CA GLU A 5 17.46 10.10 5.12
C GLU A 5 18.02 9.84 3.71
N PHE A 6 18.84 8.80 3.56
CA PHE A 6 19.33 8.36 2.27
C PHE A 6 18.21 7.91 1.32
N LEU A 7 17.31 7.06 1.80
CA LEU A 7 16.19 6.58 0.97
C LEU A 7 15.22 7.72 0.61
N LYS A 8 14.97 8.65 1.53
CA LYS A 8 14.18 9.85 1.27
C LYS A 8 14.81 10.73 0.19
N SER A 9 16.13 10.95 0.24
CA SER A 9 16.81 11.78 -0.75
C SER A 9 16.79 11.14 -2.14
N LYS A 10 16.95 9.81 -2.23
CA LYS A 10 16.84 9.07 -3.50
C LYS A 10 15.44 9.15 -4.12
N ASN A 11 14.40 9.16 -3.30
CA ASN A 11 13.02 9.14 -3.76
C ASN A 11 12.38 10.54 -3.83
N LYS A 12 13.14 11.62 -3.58
CA LYS A 12 12.61 12.99 -3.48
C LYS A 12 11.77 13.38 -4.70
N LEU A 13 12.29 13.14 -5.90
CA LEU A 13 11.59 13.47 -7.15
C LEU A 13 10.29 12.67 -7.34
N ILE A 14 10.25 11.42 -6.88
CA ILE A 14 9.06 10.58 -6.97
C ILE A 14 8.00 11.06 -5.97
N ILE A 15 8.41 11.34 -4.73
CA ILE A 15 7.53 11.87 -3.69
C ILE A 15 6.91 13.19 -4.14
N GLU A 16 7.71 14.08 -4.71
CA GLU A 16 7.23 15.35 -5.25
C GLU A 16 6.22 15.16 -6.39
N LYS A 17 6.48 14.23 -7.32
CA LYS A 17 5.52 13.87 -8.38
C LYS A 17 4.21 13.30 -7.84
N ILE A 18 4.27 12.48 -6.79
CA ILE A 18 3.07 11.91 -6.15
C ILE A 18 2.24 13.03 -5.51
N ASN A 19 2.88 13.91 -4.74
CA ASN A 19 2.19 15.00 -4.04
C ASN A 19 1.53 16.00 -5.00
N ASN A 20 2.16 16.23 -6.15
CA ASN A 20 1.64 17.13 -7.18
C ASN A 20 0.72 16.43 -8.19
N ASN A 21 0.42 15.14 -7.99
CA ASN A 21 -0.45 14.41 -8.91
C ASN A 21 -1.91 14.94 -8.79
N PRO A 22 -2.58 15.26 -9.90
CA PRO A 22 -3.96 15.75 -9.87
C PRO A 22 -4.93 14.84 -9.10
N PHE A 23 -4.75 13.51 -9.18
CA PHE A 23 -5.57 12.57 -8.44
C PHE A 23 -5.47 12.77 -6.92
N ILE A 24 -4.26 13.00 -6.40
CA ILE A 24 -4.01 13.21 -4.98
C ILE A 24 -4.61 14.55 -4.53
N ILE A 25 -4.39 15.61 -5.31
CA ILE A 25 -4.95 16.94 -5.03
C ILE A 25 -6.48 16.88 -5.02
N GLU A 26 -7.10 16.26 -6.03
CA GLU A 26 -8.55 16.10 -6.15
C GLU A 26 -9.15 15.32 -4.96
N ILE A 27 -8.46 14.27 -4.47
CA ILE A 27 -8.88 13.51 -3.28
C ILE A 27 -8.88 14.41 -2.05
N PHE A 28 -7.76 15.09 -1.78
CA PHE A 28 -7.63 15.90 -0.56
C PHE A 28 -8.61 17.07 -0.52
N GLN A 29 -8.93 17.63 -1.69
CA GLN A 29 -9.93 18.68 -1.81
C GLN A 29 -11.38 18.16 -1.77
N GLY A 30 -11.59 16.83 -1.79
CA GLY A 30 -12.92 16.22 -1.81
C GLY A 30 -13.68 16.40 -3.13
N ILE A 31 -12.97 16.74 -4.21
CA ILE A 31 -13.56 17.00 -5.54
C ILE A 31 -13.32 15.86 -6.54
N LEU A 32 -12.64 14.78 -6.12
CA LEU A 32 -12.35 13.64 -6.99
C LEU A 32 -13.66 13.05 -7.55
N PRO A 33 -13.80 12.94 -8.89
CA PRO A 33 -14.95 12.29 -9.49
C PRO A 33 -15.14 10.86 -8.99
N LYS A 34 -16.39 10.50 -8.64
CA LYS A 34 -16.74 9.19 -8.08
C LYS A 34 -16.26 8.01 -8.95
N ASN A 35 -16.30 8.14 -10.28
CA ASN A 35 -15.83 7.09 -11.20
C ASN A 35 -14.31 6.88 -11.12
N LYS A 36 -13.51 7.95 -10.96
CA LYS A 36 -12.06 7.84 -10.73
C LYS A 36 -11.80 7.14 -9.40
N PHE A 37 -12.55 7.49 -8.36
CA PHE A 37 -12.42 6.84 -7.05
C PHE A 37 -12.77 5.35 -7.10
N ILE A 38 -13.87 4.97 -7.74
CA ILE A 38 -14.26 3.56 -7.91
C ILE A 38 -13.18 2.78 -8.66
N LYS A 39 -12.63 3.36 -9.74
CA LYS A 39 -11.54 2.73 -10.48
C LYS A 39 -10.32 2.52 -9.57
N TYR A 40 -9.91 3.55 -8.83
CA TYR A 40 -8.81 3.46 -7.89
C TYR A 40 -9.01 2.33 -6.87
N ILE A 41 -10.20 2.23 -6.27
CA ILE A 41 -10.48 1.17 -5.28
C ILE A 41 -10.41 -0.23 -5.91
N LYS A 42 -10.85 -0.41 -7.17
CA LYS A 42 -10.71 -1.69 -7.87
C LYS A 42 -9.25 -2.03 -8.14
N ASP A 43 -8.48 -1.07 -8.62
CA ASP A 43 -7.07 -1.25 -8.91
C ASP A 43 -6.26 -1.50 -7.60
N ASP A 44 -6.65 -0.85 -6.49
CA ASP A 44 -6.06 -1.02 -5.16
C ASP A 44 -6.35 -2.42 -4.58
N TYR A 45 -7.56 -2.95 -4.80
CA TYR A 45 -7.88 -4.33 -4.41
C TYR A 45 -6.95 -5.35 -5.07
N ASP A 46 -6.72 -5.22 -6.39
CA ASP A 46 -5.79 -6.08 -7.13
C ASP A 46 -4.34 -5.89 -6.66
N TYR A 47 -3.97 -4.66 -6.30
CA TYR A 47 -2.66 -4.36 -5.73
C TYR A 47 -2.46 -5.05 -4.39
N ILE A 48 -3.43 -4.99 -3.47
CA ILE A 48 -3.34 -5.63 -2.14
C ILE A 48 -3.15 -7.15 -2.28
N PHE A 49 -3.88 -7.80 -3.19
CA PHE A 49 -3.72 -9.23 -3.42
C PHE A 49 -2.29 -9.59 -3.87
N LYS A 50 -1.71 -8.79 -4.78
CA LYS A 50 -0.32 -8.96 -5.22
C LYS A 50 0.68 -8.64 -4.09
N ALA A 51 0.40 -7.64 -3.26
CA ALA A 51 1.24 -7.27 -2.13
C ALA A 51 1.32 -8.41 -1.10
N ILE A 52 0.19 -9.05 -0.77
CA ILE A 52 0.14 -10.24 0.10
C ILE A 52 1.05 -11.35 -0.45
N LYS A 53 0.94 -11.65 -1.75
CA LYS A 53 1.78 -12.67 -2.39
C LYS A 53 3.27 -12.33 -2.27
N ASN A 54 3.65 -11.09 -2.56
CA ASN A 54 5.03 -10.65 -2.47
C ASN A 54 5.56 -10.72 -1.04
N LEU A 55 4.75 -10.31 -0.05
CA LEU A 55 5.13 -10.39 1.36
C LEU A 55 5.33 -11.82 1.82
N ASN A 56 4.52 -12.78 1.36
CA ASN A 56 4.73 -14.20 1.64
C ASN A 56 6.07 -14.72 1.06
N ILE A 57 6.44 -14.29 -0.15
CA ILE A 57 7.75 -14.63 -0.76
C ILE A 57 8.91 -14.00 0.02
N ILE A 58 8.73 -12.79 0.55
CA ILE A 58 9.75 -12.14 1.39
C ILE A 58 9.84 -12.85 2.74
N ALA A 59 8.70 -13.20 3.34
CA ALA A 59 8.62 -13.93 4.61
C ALA A 59 9.31 -15.29 4.53
N SER A 60 9.19 -16.00 3.40
CA SER A 60 9.90 -17.28 3.21
C SER A 60 11.42 -17.14 3.16
N LYS A 61 11.95 -15.92 3.10
CA LYS A 61 13.39 -15.59 3.10
C LYS A 61 13.84 -14.88 4.38
N ALA A 62 12.98 -14.80 5.39
CA ALA A 62 13.32 -14.20 6.68
C ALA A 62 14.51 -14.90 7.32
N ARG A 63 15.45 -14.14 7.86
CA ARG A 63 16.70 -14.67 8.44
C ARG A 63 16.54 -15.14 9.88
N ASN A 64 15.47 -14.70 10.54
CA ASN A 64 15.15 -15.07 11.92
C ASN A 64 13.64 -14.97 12.17
N GLU A 65 13.21 -15.56 13.28
CA GLU A 65 11.82 -15.61 13.70
C GLU A 65 11.20 -14.21 13.88
N LYS A 66 11.98 -13.25 14.40
CA LYS A 66 11.49 -11.87 14.59
C LYS A 66 11.13 -11.20 13.26
N GLU A 67 11.97 -11.35 12.24
CA GLU A 67 11.70 -10.84 10.88
C GLU A 67 10.46 -11.52 10.28
N LEU A 68 10.32 -12.84 10.47
CA LEU A 68 9.15 -13.60 10.02
C LEU A 68 7.86 -13.11 10.69
N ILE A 69 7.86 -12.90 12.01
CA ILE A 69 6.69 -12.43 12.77
C ILE A 69 6.24 -11.04 12.27
N ILE A 70 7.19 -10.13 12.05
CA ILE A 70 6.88 -8.77 11.54
C ILE A 70 6.21 -8.86 10.16
N LEU A 71 6.79 -9.65 9.24
CA LEU A 71 6.24 -9.82 7.89
C LEU A 71 4.87 -10.51 7.92
N ASN A 72 4.67 -11.51 8.79
CA ASN A 72 3.39 -12.18 8.94
C ASN A 72 2.30 -11.24 9.47
N ASN A 73 2.64 -10.35 10.40
CA ASN A 73 1.71 -9.33 10.90
C ASN A 73 1.29 -8.35 9.78
N TRP A 74 2.20 -8.01 8.87
CA TRP A 74 1.88 -7.16 7.72
C TRP A 74 0.93 -7.87 6.75
N VAL A 75 1.20 -9.15 6.45
CA VAL A 75 0.29 -9.99 5.65
C VAL A 75 -1.10 -10.04 6.26
N PHE A 76 -1.19 -10.25 7.58
CA PHE A 76 -2.47 -10.26 8.29
C PHE A 76 -3.21 -8.92 8.19
N GLY A 77 -2.50 -7.79 8.30
CA GLY A 77 -3.08 -6.46 8.12
C GLY A 77 -3.70 -6.23 6.74
N PHE A 78 -3.07 -6.74 5.68
CA PHE A 78 -3.66 -6.68 4.34
C PHE A 78 -4.88 -7.58 4.18
N TYR A 79 -4.87 -8.78 4.78
CA TYR A 79 -6.03 -9.69 4.78
C TYR A 79 -7.23 -9.10 5.51
N SER A 80 -7.03 -8.48 6.68
CA SER A 80 -8.13 -7.88 7.44
C SER A 80 -8.79 -6.72 6.67
N GLY A 81 -8.01 -5.93 5.94
CA GLY A 81 -8.51 -4.90 5.02
C GLY A 81 -9.40 -5.48 3.92
N ILE A 82 -8.98 -6.56 3.26
CA ILE A 82 -9.79 -7.26 2.24
C ILE A 82 -11.08 -7.82 2.83
N ILE A 83 -11.00 -8.48 3.99
CA ILE A 83 -12.15 -9.08 4.67
C ILE A 83 -13.18 -8.00 4.99
N PHE A 84 -12.77 -6.89 5.58
CA PHE A 84 -13.67 -5.77 5.88
C PHE A 84 -14.38 -5.24 4.63
N LEU A 85 -13.67 -5.11 3.51
CA LEU A 85 -14.26 -4.66 2.24
C LEU A 85 -15.23 -5.69 1.63
N LYS A 86 -14.96 -6.99 1.82
CA LYS A 86 -15.79 -8.08 1.28
C LYS A 86 -17.08 -8.28 2.07
N PHE A 87 -17.05 -8.13 3.39
CA PHE A 87 -18.21 -8.38 4.25
C PHE A 87 -19.17 -7.19 4.41
N LYS A 88 -18.80 -5.98 4.00
CA LYS A 88 -19.72 -4.83 4.01
C LYS A 88 -20.72 -4.81 2.84
N ASN A 89 -20.48 -5.63 1.80
CA ASN A 89 -21.27 -5.66 0.57
C ASN A 89 -22.20 -6.90 0.47
N ASN A 90 -22.34 -7.66 1.56
CA ASN A 90 -23.34 -8.74 1.72
C ASN A 90 -24.33 -8.34 2.80
#